data_AF-A0A957P828-F1
#
_entry.id   AF-A0A957P828-F1
#
_cell.length_a   1.000
_cell.length_b   1.000
_cell.length_c   1.000
_cell.angle_alpha   90.00
_cell.angle_beta   90.00
_cell.angle_gamma   90.00
#
_symmetry.space_group_name_H-M   'P 1'
#
loop_
_entity.id
_entity.type
_entity.pdbx_description
1 polymer ?
#
loop_
_entity_poly.entity_id
_entity_poly.type
_entity_poly.pdbx_seq_one_letter_code
_entity_poly.pdbx_strand_id
1 'polypeptide(L)'
;MQRLNRQQTLQQLPAEWPDSLLPHIQQRLAAGGRKLVVLDDDPTGTQTVYDIPVLTEWSVDVLAMELSNELPAFYILTNSRSLPAAAAQALNREIGQNLVAAGQLAGRAFAVVSRSDSTLRGHYPAEVDALAAALGQDVDATLIIPFFLEGGRLTINDVHYVAEGDELIPAAATPFAQDAAFGYTASNLRDWVVEKTNGRVQPEQIYAVSLEQIRTGGPQSVAQQLISLPKGSVCIINSVSLRDQEVFVAGLLAAEAAGKQFIFRTAASFVQARLGLATRPILTQQQLDMPQHGGGLVVVGSYVPKTTSQLAALLAQGDCT
;
A
#
# COMPACT_ATOMS: atom_id res chain seq x y z
N MET A 1 -14.03 17.46 9.07
CA MET A 1 -14.57 16.12 9.42
C MET A 1 -14.34 15.88 10.90
N GLN A 2 -15.20 15.10 11.55
CA GLN A 2 -15.14 14.87 13.01
C GLN A 2 -14.29 13.64 13.34
N ARG A 3 -13.67 13.65 14.54
CA ARG A 3 -13.11 12.44 15.16
C ARG A 3 -14.24 11.49 15.51
N LEU A 4 -14.00 10.19 15.37
CA LEU A 4 -15.01 9.17 15.66
C LEU A 4 -14.52 8.23 16.76
N ASN A 5 -15.44 7.65 17.52
CA ASN A 5 -15.12 6.56 18.42
C ASN A 5 -14.94 5.27 17.62
N ARG A 6 -13.74 4.70 17.65
CA ARG A 6 -13.33 3.53 16.87
C ARG A 6 -14.26 2.34 17.07
N GLN A 7 -14.50 1.96 18.31
CA GLN A 7 -15.29 0.76 18.61
C GLN A 7 -16.72 0.91 18.11
N GLN A 8 -17.37 2.03 18.41
CA GLN A 8 -18.73 2.32 17.98
C GLN A 8 -18.84 2.37 16.45
N THR A 9 -17.89 3.03 15.78
CA THR A 9 -17.88 3.09 14.31
C THR A 9 -17.70 1.71 13.70
N LEU A 10 -16.77 0.89 14.19
CA LEU A 10 -16.53 -0.45 13.65
C LEU A 10 -17.71 -1.40 13.89
N GLN A 11 -18.44 -1.26 15.00
CA GLN A 11 -19.64 -2.05 15.31
C GLN A 11 -20.85 -1.73 14.42
N GLN A 12 -20.88 -0.53 13.82
CA GLN A 12 -21.96 -0.11 12.92
C GLN A 12 -21.73 -0.55 11.47
N LEU A 13 -20.53 -1.04 11.14
CA LEU A 13 -20.24 -1.55 9.81
C LEU A 13 -20.95 -2.89 9.56
N PRO A 14 -21.23 -3.23 8.30
CA PRO A 14 -21.63 -4.58 7.94
C PRO A 14 -20.67 -5.62 8.53
N ALA A 15 -21.18 -6.80 8.86
CA ALA A 15 -20.37 -7.87 9.42
C ALA A 15 -19.19 -8.19 8.49
N GLU A 16 -18.02 -8.39 9.08
CA GLU A 16 -16.84 -8.78 8.33
C GLU A 16 -17.08 -10.10 7.57
N TRP A 17 -16.49 -10.24 6.37
CA TRP A 17 -16.66 -11.45 5.55
C TRP A 17 -16.19 -12.70 6.32
N PRO A 18 -17.00 -13.77 6.38
CA PRO A 18 -16.82 -14.83 7.37
C PRO A 18 -15.59 -15.71 7.13
N ASP A 19 -15.25 -16.00 5.87
CA ASP A 19 -14.32 -17.09 5.53
C ASP A 19 -12.99 -16.60 4.97
N SER A 20 -11.85 -17.19 5.39
CA SER A 20 -10.50 -16.96 4.80
C SER A 20 -10.51 -17.06 3.28
N LEU A 21 -10.17 -15.98 2.58
CA LEU A 21 -9.96 -16.01 1.12
C LEU A 21 -8.48 -16.14 0.77
N LEU A 22 -7.60 -16.15 1.77
CA LEU A 22 -6.16 -16.35 1.58
C LEU A 22 -5.83 -17.61 0.77
N PRO A 23 -6.44 -18.80 1.02
CA PRO A 23 -6.17 -19.99 0.20
C PRO A 23 -6.60 -19.80 -1.26
N HIS A 24 -7.72 -19.11 -1.49
CA HIS A 24 -8.19 -18.79 -2.83
C HIS A 24 -7.23 -17.84 -3.56
N ILE A 25 -6.75 -16.80 -2.86
CA ILE A 25 -5.74 -15.86 -3.39
C ILE A 25 -4.47 -16.61 -3.75
N GLN A 26 -3.93 -17.44 -2.84
CA GLN A 26 -2.72 -18.24 -3.09
C GLN A 26 -2.88 -19.16 -4.30
N GLN A 27 -4.03 -19.83 -4.44
CA GLN A 27 -4.33 -20.66 -5.61
C GLN A 27 -4.32 -19.84 -6.91
N ARG A 28 -4.94 -18.65 -6.89
CA ARG A 28 -4.98 -17.75 -8.05
C ARG A 28 -3.60 -17.20 -8.41
N LEU A 29 -2.76 -16.91 -7.42
CA LEU A 29 -1.38 -16.46 -7.63
C LEU A 29 -0.51 -17.59 -8.20
N ALA A 30 -0.64 -18.82 -7.70
CA ALA A 30 0.08 -19.98 -8.23
C ALA A 30 -0.31 -20.30 -9.68
N ALA A 31 -1.59 -20.08 -10.04
CA ALA A 31 -2.05 -20.19 -11.43
C ALA A 31 -1.69 -18.96 -12.28
N GLY A 32 -1.39 -17.83 -11.65
CA GLY A 32 -1.10 -16.54 -12.29
C GLY A 32 0.37 -16.41 -12.66
N GLY A 33 0.67 -16.28 -13.95
CA GLY A 33 2.03 -16.05 -14.44
C GLY A 33 2.58 -14.63 -14.22
N ARG A 34 1.93 -13.79 -13.40
CA ARG A 34 2.25 -12.36 -13.25
C ARG A 34 3.02 -12.11 -11.95
N LYS A 35 4.23 -11.56 -12.04
CA LYS A 35 5.03 -11.16 -10.86
C LYS A 35 4.60 -9.78 -10.36
N LEU A 36 4.65 -9.55 -9.05
CA LEU A 36 4.41 -8.22 -8.47
C LEU A 36 5.73 -7.47 -8.29
N VAL A 37 5.81 -6.24 -8.77
CA VAL A 37 6.94 -5.34 -8.54
C VAL A 37 6.45 -4.19 -7.68
N VAL A 38 7.08 -3.98 -6.52
CA VAL A 38 6.67 -2.95 -5.57
C VAL A 38 7.72 -1.85 -5.53
N LEU A 39 7.37 -0.64 -5.96
CA LEU A 39 8.21 0.54 -5.79
C LEU A 39 7.88 1.18 -4.45
N ASP A 40 8.86 1.24 -3.56
CA ASP A 40 8.73 1.75 -2.20
C ASP A 40 9.44 3.10 -2.08
N ASP A 41 8.67 4.16 -1.81
CA ASP A 41 9.17 5.54 -1.76
C ASP A 41 10.01 5.86 -0.51
N ASP A 42 10.10 4.91 0.44
CA ASP A 42 10.76 5.03 1.74
C ASP A 42 11.21 3.64 2.26
N PRO A 43 12.38 3.50 2.93
CA PRO A 43 12.90 2.23 3.46
C PRO A 43 12.03 1.53 4.52
N THR A 44 10.99 2.18 5.03
CA THR A 44 10.11 1.61 6.06
C THR A 44 9.05 0.65 5.52
N GLY A 45 8.93 0.47 4.21
CA GLY A 45 7.71 -0.06 3.64
C GLY A 45 7.56 -1.59 3.50
N THR A 46 8.53 -2.36 3.99
CA THR A 46 8.55 -3.84 3.94
C THR A 46 7.97 -4.53 5.19
N GLN A 47 7.34 -3.77 6.08
CA GLN A 47 6.90 -4.20 7.42
C GLN A 47 5.91 -5.36 7.47
N THR A 48 5.14 -5.60 6.40
CA THR A 48 4.05 -6.59 6.36
C THR A 48 4.37 -7.81 5.50
N VAL A 49 5.58 -7.87 4.92
CA VAL A 49 6.02 -8.94 4.02
C VAL A 49 7.27 -9.63 4.57
N TYR A 50 7.55 -10.82 4.07
CA TYR A 50 8.70 -11.63 4.46
C TYR A 50 9.15 -12.50 3.29
N ASP A 51 10.42 -12.88 3.27
CA ASP A 51 11.00 -13.74 2.24
C ASP A 51 10.85 -13.16 0.81
N ILE A 52 10.87 -11.82 0.70
CA ILE A 52 10.78 -11.05 -0.55
C ILE A 52 12.06 -10.20 -0.74
N PRO A 53 12.70 -10.20 -1.93
CA PRO A 53 13.88 -9.40 -2.20
C PRO A 53 13.58 -7.90 -2.16
N VAL A 54 14.54 -7.12 -1.68
CA VAL A 54 14.50 -5.65 -1.70
C VAL A 54 15.72 -5.16 -2.45
N LEU A 55 15.50 -4.59 -3.62
CA LEU A 55 16.54 -4.07 -4.51
C LEU A 55 16.77 -2.59 -4.23
N THR A 56 18.04 -2.19 -4.27
CA THR A 56 18.47 -0.78 -4.26
C THR A 56 19.03 -0.33 -5.60
N GLU A 57 18.86 -1.16 -6.64
CA GLU A 57 19.23 -0.91 -8.03
C GLU A 57 18.15 -1.45 -8.97
N TRP A 58 18.10 -0.94 -10.20
CA TRP A 58 17.04 -1.25 -11.17
C TRP A 58 17.57 -1.27 -12.60
N SER A 59 18.78 -1.80 -12.80
CA SER A 59 19.28 -2.09 -14.15
C SER A 59 18.40 -3.14 -14.83
N VAL A 60 18.30 -3.10 -16.17
CA VAL A 60 17.47 -4.04 -16.94
C VAL A 60 17.86 -5.51 -16.64
N ASP A 61 19.15 -5.80 -16.50
CA ASP A 61 19.65 -7.15 -16.24
C ASP A 61 19.23 -7.68 -14.86
N VAL A 62 19.38 -6.85 -13.81
CA VAL A 62 18.97 -7.21 -12.45
C VAL A 62 17.45 -7.41 -12.40
N LEU A 63 16.68 -6.50 -13.00
CA LEU A 63 15.23 -6.63 -13.04
C LEU A 63 14.79 -7.86 -13.83
N ALA A 64 15.47 -8.21 -14.93
CA ALA A 64 15.13 -9.40 -15.71
C ALA A 64 15.41 -10.68 -14.92
N MET A 65 16.54 -10.76 -14.21
CA MET A 65 16.86 -11.86 -13.30
C MET A 65 15.78 -12.02 -12.21
N GLU A 66 15.37 -10.91 -11.59
CA GLU A 66 14.33 -10.91 -10.57
C GLU A 66 12.95 -11.25 -11.13
N LEU A 67 12.64 -10.87 -12.36
CA LEU A 67 11.42 -11.26 -13.05
C LEU A 67 11.40 -12.76 -13.40
N SER A 68 12.56 -13.35 -13.70
CA SER A 68 12.68 -14.76 -14.09
C SER A 68 12.69 -15.75 -12.93
N ASN A 69 13.00 -15.35 -11.69
CA ASN A 69 13.00 -16.27 -10.54
C ASN A 69 11.58 -16.72 -10.13
N GLU A 70 11.46 -17.68 -9.21
CA GLU A 70 10.17 -18.23 -8.76
C GLU A 70 9.47 -17.40 -7.67
N LEU A 71 10.12 -16.37 -7.14
CA LEU A 71 9.53 -15.55 -6.08
C LEU A 71 8.34 -14.75 -6.61
N PRO A 72 7.26 -14.60 -5.83
CA PRO A 72 6.02 -13.99 -6.30
C PRO A 72 6.15 -12.48 -6.50
N ALA A 73 7.16 -11.86 -5.88
CA ALA A 73 7.40 -10.43 -5.94
C ALA A 73 8.84 -10.06 -5.60
N PHE A 74 9.18 -8.81 -5.88
CA PHE A 74 10.33 -8.11 -5.32
C PHE A 74 10.01 -6.62 -5.14
N TYR A 75 10.76 -5.99 -4.24
CA TYR A 75 10.68 -4.56 -3.98
C TYR A 75 11.83 -3.84 -4.66
N ILE A 76 11.57 -2.61 -5.10
CA ILE A 76 12.58 -1.62 -5.49
C ILE A 76 12.44 -0.48 -4.48
N LEU A 77 13.45 -0.34 -3.62
CA LEU A 77 13.54 0.79 -2.70
C LEU A 77 14.01 2.02 -3.46
N THR A 78 13.09 2.91 -3.80
CA THR A 78 13.39 4.12 -4.58
C THR A 78 13.88 5.25 -3.68
N ASN A 79 13.45 5.26 -2.41
CA ASN A 79 13.66 6.36 -1.46
C ASN A 79 13.28 7.73 -2.05
N SER A 80 12.30 7.74 -2.98
CA SER A 80 11.94 8.89 -3.80
C SER A 80 11.31 10.02 -2.99
N ARG A 81 10.80 9.74 -1.78
CA ARG A 81 10.25 10.79 -0.89
C ARG A 81 11.28 11.80 -0.42
N SER A 82 12.57 11.44 -0.43
CA SER A 82 13.67 12.36 -0.13
C SER A 82 14.07 13.27 -1.29
N LEU A 83 13.51 13.03 -2.49
CA LEU A 83 13.87 13.74 -3.70
C LEU A 83 12.91 14.92 -3.96
N PRO A 84 13.34 15.93 -4.72
CA PRO A 84 12.41 16.87 -5.33
C PRO A 84 11.45 16.15 -6.29
N ALA A 85 10.23 16.66 -6.45
CA ALA A 85 9.19 16.02 -7.24
C ALA A 85 9.62 15.69 -8.69
N ALA A 86 10.37 16.57 -9.35
CA ALA A 86 10.87 16.33 -10.71
C ALA A 86 11.87 15.16 -10.77
N ALA A 87 12.72 15.00 -9.75
CA ALA A 87 13.65 13.88 -9.66
C ALA A 87 12.92 12.57 -9.33
N ALA A 88 11.94 12.60 -8.41
CA ALA A 88 11.08 11.44 -8.13
C ALA A 88 10.31 10.99 -9.39
N GLN A 89 9.82 11.93 -10.20
CA GLN A 89 9.14 11.66 -11.46
C GLN A 89 10.10 11.02 -12.50
N ALA A 90 11.31 11.57 -12.65
CA ALA A 90 12.32 11.03 -13.57
C ALA A 90 12.74 9.60 -13.17
N LEU A 91 12.94 9.37 -11.88
CA LEU A 91 13.27 8.06 -11.31
C LEU A 91 12.18 7.01 -11.61
N ASN A 92 10.91 7.34 -11.36
CA ASN A 92 9.80 6.43 -11.63
C ASN A 92 9.62 6.14 -13.13
N ARG A 93 9.92 7.13 -13.99
CA ARG A 93 9.93 6.94 -15.44
C ARG A 93 11.03 5.97 -15.86
N GLU A 94 12.24 6.14 -15.35
CA GLU A 94 13.38 5.27 -15.62
C GLU A 94 13.08 3.82 -15.18
N ILE A 95 12.61 3.63 -13.94
CA ILE A 95 12.25 2.31 -13.43
C ILE A 95 11.17 1.67 -14.30
N GLY A 96 10.12 2.42 -14.68
CA GLY A 96 9.08 1.92 -15.57
C GLY A 96 9.60 1.46 -16.93
N GLN A 97 10.50 2.24 -17.55
CA GLN A 97 11.14 1.87 -18.82
C GLN A 97 12.01 0.61 -18.69
N ASN A 98 12.81 0.55 -17.63
CA ASN A 98 13.67 -0.61 -17.38
C ASN A 98 12.85 -1.87 -17.09
N LEU A 99 11.73 -1.76 -16.37
CA LEU A 99 10.81 -2.88 -16.12
C LEU A 99 10.17 -3.39 -17.41
N VAL A 100 9.78 -2.51 -18.34
CA VAL A 100 9.25 -2.93 -19.65
C VAL A 100 10.30 -3.71 -20.42
N ALA A 101 11.54 -3.21 -20.50
CA ALA A 101 12.64 -3.89 -21.16
C ALA A 101 12.97 -5.24 -20.49
N ALA A 102 13.03 -5.26 -19.15
CA ALA A 102 13.31 -6.45 -18.37
C ALA A 102 12.21 -7.51 -18.49
N GLY A 103 10.94 -7.11 -18.51
CA GLY A 103 9.82 -8.02 -18.72
C GLY A 103 9.80 -8.65 -20.11
N GLN A 104 10.20 -7.89 -21.14
CA GLN A 104 10.40 -8.43 -22.49
C GLN A 104 11.54 -9.46 -22.53
N LEU A 105 12.67 -9.15 -21.88
CA LEU A 105 13.83 -10.03 -21.82
C LEU A 105 13.54 -11.32 -21.03
N ALA A 106 12.86 -11.21 -19.90
CA ALA A 106 12.49 -12.33 -19.03
C ALA A 106 11.31 -13.17 -19.57
N GLY A 107 10.54 -12.63 -20.54
CA GLY A 107 9.31 -13.26 -21.02
C GLY A 107 8.23 -13.43 -19.95
N ARG A 108 8.24 -12.58 -18.90
CA ARG A 108 7.35 -12.68 -17.73
C ARG A 108 6.49 -11.42 -17.61
N ALA A 109 5.17 -11.62 -17.50
CA ALA A 109 4.25 -10.53 -17.20
C ALA A 109 4.44 -10.04 -15.76
N PHE A 110 4.21 -8.75 -15.52
CA PHE A 110 4.32 -8.17 -14.18
C PHE A 110 3.29 -7.07 -13.94
N ALA A 111 2.94 -6.86 -12.67
CA ALA A 111 2.13 -5.74 -12.18
C ALA A 111 3.01 -4.84 -11.32
N VAL A 112 2.75 -3.53 -11.32
CA VAL A 112 3.55 -2.57 -10.56
C VAL A 112 2.70 -1.85 -9.53
N VAL A 113 3.18 -1.81 -8.29
CA VAL A 113 2.58 -1.12 -7.16
C VAL A 113 3.45 0.06 -6.77
N SER A 114 2.90 1.27 -6.76
CA SER A 114 3.50 2.41 -6.06
C SER A 114 3.07 2.35 -4.60
N ARG A 115 3.94 1.86 -3.74
CA ARG A 115 3.72 1.80 -2.30
C ARG A 115 4.27 3.07 -1.66
N SER A 116 3.51 3.62 -0.72
CA SER A 116 3.72 4.95 -0.16
C SER A 116 3.42 4.99 1.34
N ASP A 117 3.62 6.14 1.95
CA ASP A 117 3.17 6.41 3.30
C ASP A 117 1.65 6.19 3.47
N SER A 118 1.28 5.46 4.52
CA SER A 118 -0.12 5.23 4.88
C SER A 118 -0.84 6.52 5.28
N THR A 119 -0.12 7.55 5.73
CA THR A 119 -0.69 8.89 5.97
C THR A 119 -0.64 9.80 4.74
N LEU A 120 -0.71 9.23 3.55
CA LEU A 120 -0.94 9.94 2.28
C LEU A 120 0.19 10.89 1.83
N ARG A 121 1.33 10.91 2.54
CA ARG A 121 2.51 11.68 2.14
C ARG A 121 3.24 11.00 0.99
N GLY A 122 3.88 11.80 0.15
CA GLY A 122 4.65 11.37 -1.01
C GLY A 122 4.24 12.12 -2.28
N HIS A 123 4.93 11.84 -3.38
CA HIS A 123 4.78 12.57 -4.64
C HIS A 123 3.59 12.10 -5.49
N TYR A 124 2.47 11.71 -4.88
CA TYR A 124 1.24 11.50 -5.62
C TYR A 124 0.69 12.84 -6.16
N PRO A 125 0.24 12.91 -7.43
CA PRO A 125 0.16 11.81 -8.42
C PRO A 125 1.41 11.64 -9.29
N ALA A 126 2.41 12.52 -9.20
CA ALA A 126 3.55 12.57 -10.11
C ALA A 126 4.29 11.23 -10.30
N GLU A 127 4.52 10.47 -9.22
CA GLU A 127 5.18 9.14 -9.31
C GLU A 127 4.32 8.14 -10.10
N VAL A 128 3.03 8.09 -9.77
CA VAL A 128 2.06 7.17 -10.38
C VAL A 128 1.84 7.52 -11.86
N ASP A 129 1.71 8.80 -12.18
CA ASP A 129 1.56 9.28 -13.55
C ASP A 129 2.80 8.94 -14.41
N ALA A 130 4.01 9.15 -13.85
CA ALA A 130 5.25 8.84 -14.56
C ALA A 130 5.40 7.35 -14.82
N LEU A 131 5.09 6.54 -13.81
CA LEU A 131 5.16 5.09 -13.89
C LEU A 131 4.13 4.54 -14.89
N ALA A 132 2.87 4.98 -14.82
CA ALA A 132 1.83 4.58 -15.77
C ALA A 132 2.23 4.92 -17.21
N ALA A 133 2.74 6.13 -17.46
CA ALA A 133 3.20 6.54 -18.78
C ALA A 133 4.40 5.70 -19.28
N ALA A 134 5.34 5.37 -18.39
CA ALA A 134 6.55 4.61 -18.74
C ALA A 134 6.28 3.14 -19.02
N LEU A 135 5.32 2.54 -18.30
CA LEU A 135 4.94 1.14 -18.50
C LEU A 135 4.29 0.90 -19.87
N GLY A 136 3.81 1.96 -20.53
CA GLY A 136 3.12 1.85 -21.83
C GLY A 136 1.88 0.96 -21.78
N GLN A 137 1.42 0.62 -20.57
CA GLN A 137 0.24 -0.20 -20.35
C GLN A 137 -0.99 0.69 -20.42
N ASP A 138 -2.03 0.16 -21.03
CA ASP A 138 -3.31 0.83 -21.12
C ASP A 138 -4.04 0.70 -19.77
N VAL A 139 -3.67 1.56 -18.81
CA VAL A 139 -4.19 1.49 -17.44
C VAL A 139 -5.68 1.85 -17.44
N ASP A 140 -6.52 0.90 -17.02
CA ASP A 140 -7.97 1.09 -16.88
C ASP A 140 -8.28 2.04 -15.72
N ALA A 141 -7.61 1.88 -14.57
CA ALA A 141 -7.82 2.76 -13.42
C ALA A 141 -6.62 2.82 -12.45
N THR A 142 -6.54 3.91 -11.70
CA THR A 142 -5.63 4.05 -10.54
C THR A 142 -6.37 3.67 -9.27
N LEU A 143 -5.86 2.70 -8.50
CA LEU A 143 -6.46 2.27 -7.24
C LEU A 143 -5.75 2.89 -6.04
N ILE A 144 -6.49 3.56 -5.16
CA ILE A 144 -5.99 4.23 -3.95
C ILE A 144 -6.33 3.38 -2.72
N ILE A 145 -5.31 2.76 -2.12
CA ILE A 145 -5.48 1.78 -1.03
C ILE A 145 -4.50 2.11 0.13
N PRO A 146 -4.72 3.20 0.88
CA PRO A 146 -3.82 3.63 1.96
C PRO A 146 -3.98 2.83 3.26
N PHE A 147 -4.82 1.78 3.25
CA PHE A 147 -5.08 0.94 4.41
C PHE A 147 -3.80 0.28 4.94
N PHE A 148 -3.57 0.44 6.24
CA PHE A 148 -2.47 -0.21 6.96
C PHE A 148 -2.90 -0.56 8.38
N LEU A 149 -3.20 -1.84 8.61
CA LEU A 149 -3.83 -2.31 9.85
C LEU A 149 -2.94 -2.08 11.07
N GLU A 150 -1.67 -2.49 10.99
CA GLU A 150 -0.70 -2.39 12.09
C GLU A 150 -0.38 -0.95 12.41
N GLY A 151 -0.44 -0.06 11.41
CA GLY A 151 -0.37 1.38 11.59
C GLY A 151 -1.68 2.01 12.07
N GLY A 152 -2.79 1.27 12.18
CA GLY A 152 -4.09 1.84 12.53
C GLY A 152 -4.65 2.79 11.47
N ARG A 153 -4.28 2.62 10.19
CA ARG A 153 -4.77 3.44 9.08
C ARG A 153 -5.95 2.75 8.42
N LEU A 154 -7.13 3.34 8.58
CA LEU A 154 -8.41 2.78 8.16
C LEU A 154 -9.09 3.70 7.15
N THR A 155 -9.82 3.15 6.19
CA THR A 155 -10.62 3.93 5.24
C THR A 155 -12.08 3.53 5.35
N ILE A 156 -12.93 4.48 5.74
CA ILE A 156 -14.36 4.28 6.03
C ILE A 156 -15.15 5.39 5.33
N ASN A 157 -16.13 5.01 4.50
CA ASN A 157 -16.94 5.96 3.72
C ASN A 157 -16.07 6.96 2.95
N ASP A 158 -15.01 6.44 2.33
CA ASP A 158 -13.95 7.14 1.62
C ASP A 158 -13.10 8.09 2.46
N VAL A 159 -13.35 8.22 3.77
CA VAL A 159 -12.52 9.02 4.67
C VAL A 159 -11.40 8.16 5.25
N HIS A 160 -10.17 8.65 5.12
CA HIS A 160 -8.99 8.02 5.70
C HIS A 160 -8.75 8.51 7.12
N TYR A 161 -8.52 7.57 8.04
CA TYR A 161 -8.36 7.80 9.46
C TYR A 161 -7.05 7.21 9.98
N VAL A 162 -6.48 7.88 10.97
CA VAL A 162 -5.41 7.37 11.84
C VAL A 162 -6.03 7.03 13.20
N ALA A 163 -5.91 5.78 13.61
CA ALA A 163 -6.39 5.31 14.90
C ALA A 163 -5.38 5.64 16.00
N GLU A 164 -5.83 6.31 17.05
CA GLU A 164 -5.06 6.59 18.27
C GLU A 164 -5.91 6.19 19.48
N GLY A 165 -5.56 5.05 20.10
CA GLY A 165 -6.42 4.43 21.12
C GLY A 165 -7.79 4.07 20.55
N ASP A 166 -8.84 4.58 21.19
CA ASP A 166 -10.24 4.41 20.76
C ASP A 166 -10.75 5.55 19.87
N GLU A 167 -9.89 6.48 19.43
CA GLU A 167 -10.27 7.53 18.49
C GLU A 167 -9.83 7.20 17.06
N LEU A 168 -10.70 7.50 16.10
CA LEU A 168 -10.37 7.60 14.68
C LEU A 168 -10.24 9.07 14.32
N ILE A 169 -9.02 9.52 14.08
CA ILE A 169 -8.69 10.89 13.73
C ILE A 169 -8.62 11.01 12.20
N PRO A 170 -9.41 11.88 11.54
CA PRO A 170 -9.30 12.10 10.11
C PRO A 170 -7.86 12.45 9.73
N ALA A 171 -7.33 11.87 8.65
CA ALA A 171 -5.91 11.97 8.32
C ALA A 171 -5.41 13.42 8.22
N ALA A 172 -6.24 14.35 7.69
CA ALA A 172 -5.90 15.76 7.58
C ALA A 172 -5.86 16.53 8.92
N ALA A 173 -6.47 15.96 9.97
CA ALA A 173 -6.43 16.52 11.33
C ALA A 173 -5.21 16.03 12.14
N THR A 174 -4.35 15.21 11.53
CA THR A 174 -3.12 14.72 12.16
C THR A 174 -1.94 15.64 11.83
N PRO A 175 -0.86 15.64 12.63
CA PRO A 175 0.37 16.36 12.29
C PRO A 175 0.99 15.93 10.96
N PHE A 176 0.74 14.70 10.49
CA PHE A 176 1.27 14.20 9.21
C PHE A 176 0.78 15.02 8.01
N ALA A 177 -0.43 15.59 8.10
CA ALA A 177 -1.00 16.41 7.03
C ALA A 177 -0.42 17.84 6.97
N GLN A 178 0.32 18.25 8.01
CA GLN A 178 1.02 19.53 8.10
C GLN A 178 2.48 19.43 7.62
N ASP A 179 2.84 18.32 6.98
CA ASP A 179 4.15 18.12 6.39
C ASP A 179 4.49 19.25 5.40
N ALA A 180 5.70 19.79 5.51
CA ALA A 180 6.12 20.94 4.72
C ALA A 180 6.24 20.64 3.21
N ALA A 181 6.52 19.39 2.84
CA ALA A 181 6.67 18.96 1.45
C ALA A 181 5.40 18.30 0.91
N PHE A 182 4.69 17.55 1.74
CA PHE A 182 3.60 16.66 1.32
C PHE A 182 2.25 16.97 1.94
N GLY A 183 2.09 18.12 2.59
CA GLY A 183 0.87 18.51 3.26
C GLY A 183 -0.38 18.44 2.39
N TYR A 184 -1.51 18.26 3.05
CA TYR A 184 -2.83 18.17 2.45
C TYR A 184 -3.93 18.53 3.46
N THR A 185 -5.12 18.84 2.97
CA THR A 185 -6.25 19.31 3.82
C THR A 185 -7.46 18.37 3.79
N ALA A 186 -7.59 17.54 2.76
CA ALA A 186 -8.69 16.58 2.63
C ALA A 186 -8.41 15.27 3.38
N SER A 187 -9.42 14.77 4.11
CA SER A 187 -9.40 13.39 4.65
C SER A 187 -10.30 12.43 3.87
N ASN A 188 -11.33 12.94 3.16
CA ASN A 188 -12.04 12.14 2.18
C ASN A 188 -11.11 11.96 0.98
N LEU A 189 -10.84 10.72 0.62
CA LEU A 189 -9.86 10.36 -0.40
C LEU A 189 -10.29 10.82 -1.80
N ARG A 190 -11.58 11.04 -2.04
CA ARG A 190 -12.06 11.64 -3.29
C ARG A 190 -11.63 13.09 -3.38
N ASP A 191 -11.87 13.87 -2.33
CA ASP A 191 -11.43 15.27 -2.23
C ASP A 191 -9.91 15.37 -2.25
N TRP A 192 -9.21 14.43 -1.58
CA TRP A 192 -7.75 14.36 -1.57
C TRP A 192 -7.18 14.09 -2.97
N VAL A 193 -7.80 13.23 -3.77
CA VAL A 193 -7.39 13.04 -5.17
C VAL A 193 -7.55 14.32 -5.98
N VAL A 194 -8.67 15.05 -5.83
CA VAL A 194 -8.88 16.35 -6.49
C VAL A 194 -7.81 17.35 -6.05
N GLU A 195 -7.54 17.44 -4.75
CA GLU A 195 -6.52 18.30 -4.17
C GLU A 195 -5.12 18.00 -4.73
N LYS A 196 -4.65 16.76 -4.61
CA LYS A 196 -3.30 16.37 -5.06
C LYS A 196 -3.11 16.44 -6.56
N THR A 197 -4.18 16.31 -7.34
CA THR A 197 -4.14 16.45 -8.79
C THR A 197 -4.37 17.89 -9.26
N ASN A 198 -4.51 18.87 -8.34
CA ASN A 198 -4.84 20.26 -8.65
C ASN A 198 -6.08 20.38 -9.55
N GLY A 199 -7.10 19.57 -9.30
CA GLY A 199 -8.34 19.53 -10.08
C GLY A 199 -8.21 18.87 -11.45
N ARG A 200 -7.07 18.27 -11.82
CA ARG A 200 -6.93 17.51 -13.08
C ARG A 200 -7.89 16.31 -13.13
N VAL A 201 -8.09 15.62 -12.00
CA VAL A 201 -9.09 14.56 -11.86
C VAL A 201 -10.34 15.16 -11.24
N GLN A 202 -11.46 15.09 -11.95
CA GLN A 202 -12.75 15.61 -11.50
C GLN A 202 -13.46 14.61 -10.56
N PRO A 203 -14.32 15.07 -9.64
CA PRO A 203 -15.04 14.20 -8.70
C PRO A 203 -15.82 13.05 -9.35
N GLU A 204 -16.36 13.25 -10.56
CA GLU A 204 -17.14 12.27 -11.31
C GLU A 204 -16.27 11.16 -11.91
N GLN A 205 -14.96 11.39 -12.02
CA GLN A 205 -13.97 10.41 -12.46
C GLN A 205 -13.44 9.54 -11.31
N ILE A 206 -13.91 9.81 -10.09
CA ILE A 206 -13.50 9.09 -8.90
C ILE A 206 -14.62 8.12 -8.50
N TYR A 207 -14.26 6.86 -8.33
CA TYR A 207 -15.15 5.79 -7.90
C TYR A 207 -14.68 5.26 -6.56
N ALA A 208 -15.48 4.40 -5.95
CA ALA A 208 -15.11 3.74 -4.72
C ALA A 208 -15.61 2.30 -4.71
N VAL A 209 -14.86 1.44 -4.01
CA VAL A 209 -15.33 0.16 -3.52
C VAL A 209 -15.58 0.34 -2.02
N SER A 210 -16.86 0.29 -1.62
CA SER A 210 -17.28 0.54 -0.24
C SER A 210 -17.11 -0.69 0.65
N LEU A 211 -17.10 -0.49 1.97
CA LEU A 211 -17.10 -1.60 2.94
C LEU A 211 -18.34 -2.47 2.81
N GLU A 212 -19.49 -1.87 2.47
CA GLU A 212 -20.72 -2.63 2.24
C GLU A 212 -20.59 -3.53 1.03
N GLN A 213 -20.09 -3.00 -0.09
CA GLN A 213 -19.87 -3.80 -1.29
C GLN A 213 -18.88 -4.95 -1.04
N ILE A 214 -17.80 -4.69 -0.28
CA ILE A 214 -16.83 -5.70 0.12
C ILE A 214 -17.51 -6.78 0.98
N ARG A 215 -18.18 -6.37 2.06
CA ARG A 215 -18.63 -7.29 3.10
C ARG A 215 -19.93 -8.02 2.78
N THR A 216 -20.82 -7.43 1.98
CA THR A 216 -22.10 -8.04 1.60
C THR A 216 -22.08 -8.58 0.18
N GLY A 217 -21.41 -7.87 -0.74
CA GLY A 217 -21.31 -8.26 -2.15
C GLY A 217 -20.15 -9.23 -2.45
N GLY A 218 -19.11 -9.24 -1.62
CA GLY A 218 -17.99 -10.16 -1.75
C GLY A 218 -17.12 -9.96 -3.00
N PRO A 219 -16.22 -10.92 -3.30
CA PRO A 219 -15.24 -10.81 -4.39
C PRO A 219 -15.87 -10.59 -5.76
N GLN A 220 -17.03 -11.20 -6.03
CA GLN A 220 -17.72 -11.08 -7.31
C GLN A 220 -18.24 -9.66 -7.54
N SER A 221 -18.84 -9.03 -6.53
CA SER A 221 -19.31 -7.65 -6.64
C SER A 221 -18.14 -6.68 -6.82
N VAL A 222 -17.04 -6.90 -6.10
CA VAL A 222 -15.80 -6.11 -6.29
C VAL A 222 -15.29 -6.25 -7.72
N ALA A 223 -15.20 -7.47 -8.25
CA ALA A 223 -14.72 -7.71 -9.61
C ALA A 223 -15.57 -7.00 -10.65
N GLN A 224 -16.90 -7.07 -10.54
CA GLN A 224 -17.84 -6.40 -11.45
C GLN A 224 -17.64 -4.88 -11.45
N GLN A 225 -17.48 -4.28 -10.27
CA GLN A 225 -17.21 -2.86 -10.15
C GLN A 225 -15.90 -2.47 -10.83
N LEU A 226 -14.80 -3.18 -10.54
CA LEU A 226 -13.50 -2.92 -11.14
C LEU A 226 -13.51 -3.09 -12.67
N ILE A 227 -14.26 -4.07 -13.18
CA ILE A 227 -14.43 -4.27 -14.63
C ILE A 227 -15.21 -3.12 -15.27
N SER A 228 -16.21 -2.58 -14.56
CA SER A 228 -17.08 -1.50 -15.07
C SER A 228 -16.46 -0.10 -15.01
N LEU A 229 -15.32 0.06 -14.33
CA LEU A 229 -14.67 1.37 -14.19
C LEU A 229 -14.37 1.98 -15.57
N PRO A 230 -14.74 3.26 -15.79
CA PRO A 230 -14.31 3.98 -16.97
C PRO A 230 -12.80 4.08 -17.02
N LYS A 231 -12.26 4.00 -18.23
CA LYS A 231 -10.83 4.05 -18.47
C LYS A 231 -10.23 5.39 -18.00
N GLY A 232 -9.11 5.33 -17.29
CA GLY A 232 -8.42 6.47 -16.70
C GLY A 232 -9.06 6.99 -15.41
N SER A 233 -10.05 6.30 -14.85
CA SER A 233 -10.67 6.68 -13.58
C SER A 233 -9.75 6.40 -12.38
N VAL A 234 -10.09 7.01 -11.24
CA VAL A 234 -9.47 6.71 -9.95
C VAL A 234 -10.49 5.97 -9.09
N CYS A 235 -10.08 4.94 -8.35
CA CYS A 235 -10.98 4.19 -7.47
C CYS A 235 -10.41 4.09 -6.06
N ILE A 236 -11.18 4.54 -5.08
CA ILE A 236 -10.86 4.49 -3.65
C ILE A 236 -11.28 3.14 -3.09
N ILE A 237 -10.39 2.47 -2.37
CA ILE A 237 -10.71 1.18 -1.74
C ILE A 237 -10.83 1.37 -0.22
N ASN A 238 -12.03 1.10 0.29
CA ASN A 238 -12.31 1.18 1.72
C ASN A 238 -11.90 -0.12 2.40
N SER A 239 -11.34 -0.04 3.60
CA SER A 239 -10.93 -1.21 4.39
C SER A 239 -10.70 -0.83 5.84
N VAL A 240 -11.11 -1.71 6.75
CA VAL A 240 -10.81 -1.60 8.18
C VAL A 240 -10.16 -2.86 8.75
N SER A 241 -10.04 -3.92 7.95
CA SER A 241 -9.37 -5.17 8.33
C SER A 241 -8.64 -5.82 7.14
N LEU A 242 -7.76 -6.78 7.45
CA LEU A 242 -7.12 -7.62 6.44
C LEU A 242 -8.15 -8.47 5.68
N ARG A 243 -9.26 -8.82 6.32
CA ARG A 243 -10.36 -9.52 5.67
C ARG A 243 -10.96 -8.72 4.51
N ASP A 244 -11.17 -7.42 4.72
CA ASP A 244 -11.67 -6.53 3.68
C ASP A 244 -10.69 -6.50 2.48
N GLN A 245 -9.38 -6.49 2.77
CA GLN A 245 -8.33 -6.57 1.75
C GLN A 245 -8.32 -7.91 1.02
N GLU A 246 -8.52 -9.04 1.70
CA GLU A 246 -8.60 -10.35 1.05
C GLU A 246 -9.77 -10.42 0.06
N VAL A 247 -10.96 -9.94 0.46
CA VAL A 247 -12.12 -9.87 -0.43
C VAL A 247 -11.85 -8.97 -1.63
N PHE A 248 -11.27 -7.80 -1.38
CA PHE A 248 -10.88 -6.87 -2.45
C PHE A 248 -9.88 -7.52 -3.42
N VAL A 249 -8.81 -8.13 -2.91
CA VAL A 249 -7.76 -8.78 -3.72
C VAL A 249 -8.32 -9.95 -4.53
N ALA A 250 -9.23 -10.75 -3.97
CA ALA A 250 -9.88 -11.81 -4.72
C ALA A 250 -10.70 -11.25 -5.90
N GLY A 251 -11.43 -10.15 -5.70
CA GLY A 251 -12.14 -9.44 -6.77
C GLY A 251 -11.20 -8.79 -7.79
N LEU A 252 -10.09 -8.21 -7.33
CA LEU A 252 -9.03 -7.64 -8.19
C LEU A 252 -8.41 -8.70 -9.10
N LEU A 253 -8.04 -9.86 -8.55
CA LEU A 253 -7.49 -10.99 -9.32
C LEU A 253 -8.47 -11.55 -10.36
N ALA A 254 -9.78 -11.42 -10.10
CA ALA A 254 -10.81 -11.77 -11.08
C ALA A 254 -10.92 -10.71 -12.18
N ALA A 255 -10.88 -9.41 -11.84
CA ALA A 255 -10.91 -8.32 -12.80
C ALA A 255 -9.67 -8.33 -13.73
N GLU A 256 -8.48 -8.58 -13.19
CA GLU A 256 -7.26 -8.71 -13.98
C GLU A 256 -7.29 -9.94 -14.92
N ALA A 257 -7.85 -11.06 -14.46
CA ALA A 257 -8.06 -12.22 -15.32
C ALA A 257 -9.10 -11.98 -16.42
N ALA A 258 -9.99 -11.00 -16.25
CA ALA A 258 -10.87 -10.49 -17.30
C ALA A 258 -10.19 -9.45 -18.22
N GLY A 259 -8.87 -9.25 -18.07
CA GLY A 259 -8.05 -8.42 -18.94
C GLY A 259 -7.77 -7.01 -18.40
N LYS A 260 -8.32 -6.63 -17.24
CA LYS A 260 -8.15 -5.29 -16.69
C LYS A 260 -6.73 -5.04 -16.19
N GLN A 261 -6.26 -3.81 -16.39
CA GLN A 261 -4.92 -3.35 -15.99
C GLN A 261 -5.05 -2.16 -15.04
N PHE A 262 -4.40 -2.25 -13.88
CA PHE A 262 -4.47 -1.22 -12.86
C PHE A 262 -3.07 -0.74 -12.48
N ILE A 263 -2.99 0.51 -12.03
CA ILE A 263 -1.85 1.01 -11.28
C ILE A 263 -2.31 1.33 -9.85
N PHE A 264 -1.42 1.20 -8.88
CA PHE A 264 -1.80 1.23 -7.48
C PHE A 264 -1.01 2.30 -6.73
N ARG A 265 -1.69 3.09 -5.89
CA ARG A 265 -1.08 3.90 -4.83
C ARG A 265 -1.52 3.33 -3.49
N THR A 266 -0.61 2.72 -2.75
CA THR A 266 -0.98 1.85 -1.62
C THR A 266 -0.15 2.07 -0.37
N ALA A 267 -0.57 1.47 0.74
CA ALA A 267 0.25 1.24 1.92
C ALA A 267 0.56 -0.26 2.11
N ALA A 268 1.16 -0.62 3.25
CA ALA A 268 1.77 -1.93 3.47
C ALA A 268 0.79 -3.13 3.41
N SER A 269 -0.41 -3.01 4.00
CA SER A 269 -1.31 -4.17 4.15
C SER A 269 -1.85 -4.69 2.81
N PHE A 270 -1.99 -3.82 1.79
CA PHE A 270 -2.39 -4.27 0.46
C PHE A 270 -1.37 -5.25 -0.13
N VAL A 271 -0.07 -4.96 -0.02
CA VAL A 271 0.96 -5.82 -0.61
C VAL A 271 0.95 -7.20 0.04
N GLN A 272 0.81 -7.27 1.37
CA GLN A 272 0.66 -8.52 2.10
C GLN A 272 -0.51 -9.37 1.57
N ALA A 273 -1.72 -8.78 1.50
CA ALA A 273 -2.90 -9.46 1.01
C ALA A 273 -2.76 -9.86 -0.47
N ARG A 274 -2.19 -8.97 -1.29
CA ARG A 274 -1.94 -9.19 -2.72
C ARG A 274 -0.99 -10.33 -3.01
N LEU A 275 -0.03 -10.58 -2.12
CA LEU A 275 0.91 -11.70 -2.20
C LEU A 275 0.41 -12.98 -1.54
N GLY A 276 -0.79 -12.97 -0.96
CA GLY A 276 -1.33 -14.12 -0.25
C GLY A 276 -0.50 -14.50 0.99
N LEU A 277 0.16 -13.52 1.62
CA LEU A 277 1.00 -13.75 2.80
C LEU A 277 0.16 -13.76 4.08
N ALA A 278 0.24 -14.84 4.83
CA ALA A 278 -0.34 -14.91 6.18
C ALA A 278 0.43 -13.99 7.13
N THR A 279 -0.27 -13.33 8.06
CA THR A 279 0.36 -12.52 9.11
C THR A 279 1.27 -13.39 9.97
N ARG A 280 2.52 -12.95 10.15
CA ARG A 280 3.47 -13.56 11.10
C ARG A 280 3.46 -12.78 12.42
N PRO A 281 3.63 -13.46 13.57
CA PRO A 281 3.87 -12.77 14.83
C PRO A 281 5.21 -12.01 14.79
N ILE A 282 5.43 -11.13 15.78
CA ILE A 282 6.73 -10.48 15.97
C ILE A 282 7.85 -11.52 16.07
N LEU A 283 9.04 -11.14 15.60
CA LEU A 283 10.21 -12.02 15.67
C LEU A 283 10.53 -12.37 17.12
N THR A 284 10.78 -13.64 17.36
CA THR A 284 11.31 -14.16 18.62
C THR A 284 12.82 -14.01 18.67
N GLN A 285 13.41 -14.05 19.87
CA GLN A 285 14.86 -14.04 20.04
C GLN A 285 15.56 -15.14 19.21
N GLN A 286 14.96 -16.33 19.14
CA GLN A 286 15.50 -17.47 18.36
C GLN A 286 15.55 -17.18 16.86
N GLN A 287 14.63 -16.35 16.34
CA GLN A 287 14.58 -15.99 14.92
C GLN A 287 15.54 -14.85 14.55
N LEU A 288 16.00 -14.06 15.53
CA LEU A 288 16.95 -12.97 15.30
C LEU A 288 18.40 -13.46 15.20
N ASP A 289 18.68 -14.73 15.52
CA ASP A 289 20.02 -15.34 15.56
C ASP A 289 21.05 -14.46 16.29
N MET A 290 20.62 -13.86 17.41
CA MET A 290 21.45 -12.93 18.17
C MET A 290 22.57 -13.67 18.90
N PRO A 291 23.76 -13.05 19.04
CA PRO A 291 24.84 -13.59 19.87
C PRO A 291 24.35 -13.89 21.30
N GLN A 292 24.83 -14.99 21.90
CA GLN A 292 24.48 -15.35 23.29
C GLN A 292 25.02 -14.39 24.35
N HIS A 293 25.99 -13.54 23.99
CA HIS A 293 26.63 -12.58 24.86
C HIS A 293 26.69 -11.19 24.20
N GLY A 294 26.51 -10.14 24.99
CA GLY A 294 26.42 -8.76 24.52
C GLY A 294 25.03 -8.15 24.76
N GLY A 295 24.87 -6.89 24.39
CA GLY A 295 23.60 -6.16 24.45
C GLY A 295 23.23 -5.57 23.09
N GLY A 296 22.00 -5.08 22.96
CA GLY A 296 21.57 -4.27 21.82
C GLY A 296 21.87 -2.79 22.03
N LEU A 297 22.14 -2.05 20.95
CA LEU A 297 22.21 -0.59 20.97
C LEU A 297 20.89 -0.03 20.44
N VAL A 298 20.19 0.78 21.24
CA VAL A 298 19.00 1.52 20.79
C VAL A 298 19.40 2.96 20.49
N VAL A 299 19.28 3.38 19.23
CA VAL A 299 19.55 4.76 18.80
C VAL A 299 18.23 5.46 18.51
N VAL A 300 17.96 6.57 19.22
CA VAL A 300 16.73 7.35 19.08
C VAL A 300 17.03 8.70 18.46
N GLY A 301 16.68 8.88 17.19
CA GLY A 301 16.89 10.15 16.46
C GLY A 301 15.60 10.93 16.15
N SER A 302 14.42 10.35 16.38
CA SER A 302 13.14 10.98 16.01
C SER A 302 12.66 11.96 17.08
N TYR A 303 12.19 13.14 16.64
CA TYR A 303 11.74 14.23 17.51
C TYR A 303 10.23 14.22 17.79
N VAL A 304 9.48 13.25 17.26
CA VAL A 304 8.02 13.24 17.42
C VAL A 304 7.61 12.78 18.83
N PRO A 305 6.51 13.30 19.41
CA PRO A 305 6.11 12.98 20.78
C PRO A 305 5.98 11.48 21.08
N LYS A 306 5.53 10.70 20.10
CA LYS A 306 5.38 9.24 20.24
C LYS A 306 6.70 8.54 20.52
N THR A 307 7.78 8.94 19.84
CA THR A 307 9.13 8.40 20.05
C THR A 307 9.60 8.68 21.47
N THR A 308 9.38 9.90 21.97
CA THR A 308 9.69 10.28 23.35
C THR A 308 8.95 9.40 24.35
N SER A 309 7.66 9.14 24.14
CA SER A 309 6.89 8.24 25.01
C SER A 309 7.39 6.79 24.95
N GLN A 310 7.80 6.29 23.79
CA GLN A 310 8.36 4.95 23.64
C GLN A 310 9.69 4.81 24.37
N LEU A 311 10.59 5.80 24.23
CA LEU A 311 11.87 5.83 24.94
C LEU A 311 11.67 5.87 26.46
N ALA A 312 10.74 6.70 26.95
CA ALA A 312 10.43 6.76 28.37
C ALA A 312 9.92 5.40 28.91
N ALA A 313 9.07 4.71 28.16
CA ALA A 313 8.59 3.38 28.52
C ALA A 313 9.72 2.33 28.54
N LEU A 314 10.64 2.38 27.56
CA LEU A 314 11.82 1.50 27.50
C LEU A 314 12.75 1.71 28.70
N LEU A 315 13.09 2.97 29.00
CA LEU A 315 13.96 3.31 30.14
C LEU A 315 13.35 2.92 31.49
N ALA A 316 12.02 2.90 31.60
CA ALA A 316 11.33 2.46 32.81
C ALA A 316 11.41 0.94 33.06
N GLN A 317 11.77 0.13 32.06
CA GLN A 317 11.88 -1.33 32.22
C GLN A 317 13.19 -1.76 32.91
N GLY A 318 14.18 -0.88 33.02
CA GLY A 318 15.43 -1.16 33.76
C GLY A 318 16.48 -2.00 33.01
N ASP A 319 16.14 -2.56 31.84
CA ASP A 319 17.02 -3.37 31.00
C ASP A 319 17.86 -2.54 30.00
N CYS A 320 17.69 -1.22 30.00
CA CYS A 320 18.39 -0.28 29.12
C CYS A 320 19.13 0.75 29.98
N THR A 321 20.47 0.74 29.92
CA THR A 321 21.37 1.64 30.65
C THR A 321 21.73 2.89 29.85
#